data_AF-A0AAV5BXU1-F1
#
_entry.id   AF-A0AAV5BXU1-F1
#
_cell.length_a   1.000
_cell.length_b   1.000
_cell.length_c   1.000
_cell.angle_alpha   90.00
_cell.angle_beta   90.00
_cell.angle_gamma   90.00
#
_symmetry.space_group_name_H-M   'P 1'
#
loop_
_entity.id
_entity.type
_entity.pdbx_description
1 polymer ?
#
loop_
_entity_poly.entity_id
_entity_poly.type
_entity_poly.pdbx_seq_one_letter_code
_entity_poly.pdbx_strand_id
1 'polypeptide(L)'
;MQHDCVGIGTLACLPSFDFTSSFLLQNDPSLMYGFSSVDMVGPYNCNGSGTSINSTPEGTTDNRARRSNDERKKRRLASNRESARRSRVRKQRRLGELSAQVTELRDTNQRLLVELNHVIAKHTRVACENAELREEACDLQKRVNEMGVEGAEDATRTPLEVA
;
A
#
# COMPACT_ATOMS: atom_id res chain seq x y z
N MET A 1 -10.58 1.06 -50.58
CA MET A 1 -10.46 0.89 -49.12
C MET A 1 -11.17 2.07 -48.47
N GLN A 2 -12.50 2.00 -48.35
CA GLN A 2 -13.28 2.99 -47.61
C GLN A 2 -13.05 2.72 -46.13
N HIS A 3 -12.33 3.62 -45.45
CA HIS A 3 -12.16 3.54 -44.01
C HIS A 3 -13.43 4.11 -43.37
N ASP A 4 -14.22 3.23 -42.77
CA ASP A 4 -15.36 3.59 -41.93
C ASP A 4 -14.85 4.43 -40.74
N CYS A 5 -14.96 5.76 -40.81
CA CYS A 5 -14.67 6.69 -39.71
C CYS A 5 -15.78 6.69 -38.63
N VAL A 6 -16.51 5.59 -38.43
CA VAL A 6 -17.63 5.55 -37.48
C VAL A 6 -17.20 4.79 -36.23
N GLY A 7 -17.00 5.51 -35.12
CA GLY A 7 -17.26 4.94 -33.80
C GLY A 7 -16.12 4.87 -32.77
N ILE A 8 -14.92 5.40 -33.02
CA ILE A 8 -13.81 5.28 -32.04
C ILE A 8 -13.85 6.38 -30.95
N GLY A 9 -14.45 7.54 -31.22
CA GLY A 9 -14.44 8.69 -30.29
C GLY A 9 -15.12 8.42 -28.94
N THR A 10 -16.16 7.59 -28.90
CA THR A 10 -17.02 7.44 -27.71
C THR A 10 -16.41 6.59 -26.59
N LEU A 11 -15.43 5.71 -26.88
CA LEU A 11 -14.81 4.83 -25.88
C LEU A 11 -13.57 5.43 -25.20
N ALA A 12 -12.98 6.49 -25.76
CA ALA A 12 -11.71 7.05 -25.27
C ALA A 12 -11.86 7.94 -24.02
N CYS A 13 -13.09 8.37 -23.69
CA CYS A 13 -13.37 9.38 -22.67
C CYS A 13 -14.32 8.85 -21.56
N LEU A 14 -14.10 7.61 -21.10
CA LEU A 14 -14.81 7.08 -19.92
C LEU A 14 -14.29 7.75 -18.63
N PRO A 15 -15.15 7.98 -17.63
CA PRO A 15 -14.74 8.57 -16.36
C PRO A 15 -13.65 7.70 -15.72
N SER A 16 -12.52 8.32 -15.37
CA SER A 16 -11.37 7.65 -14.77
C SER A 16 -11.79 6.80 -13.57
N PHE A 17 -11.35 5.54 -13.56
CA PHE A 17 -11.48 4.68 -12.39
C PHE A 17 -10.68 5.29 -11.23
N ASP A 18 -11.37 5.72 -10.17
CA ASP A 18 -10.75 6.41 -9.04
C ASP A 18 -10.19 5.38 -8.04
N PHE A 19 -8.88 5.13 -8.14
CA PHE A 19 -8.19 4.09 -7.37
C PHE A 19 -8.12 4.41 -5.87
N THR A 20 -8.42 5.66 -5.48
CA THR A 20 -8.41 6.11 -4.08
C THR A 20 -9.42 5.36 -3.20
N SER A 21 -10.60 5.03 -3.74
CA SER A 21 -11.70 4.45 -2.95
C SER A 21 -11.42 3.03 -2.46
N SER A 22 -10.62 2.24 -3.17
CA SER A 22 -10.32 0.86 -2.81
C SER A 22 -9.26 0.74 -1.72
N PHE A 23 -8.31 1.68 -1.65
CA PHE A 23 -7.14 1.59 -0.76
C PHE A 23 -7.27 2.40 0.54
N LEU A 24 -8.13 3.42 0.58
CA LEU A 24 -8.34 4.21 1.80
C LEU A 24 -9.13 3.45 2.87
N LEU A 25 -10.03 2.51 2.51
CA LEU A 25 -10.75 1.69 3.49
C LEU A 25 -9.85 0.67 4.23
N GLN A 26 -8.66 0.36 3.71
CA GLN A 26 -7.71 -0.57 4.35
C GLN A 26 -6.76 0.09 5.35
N ASN A 27 -6.79 1.42 5.47
CA ASN A 27 -5.84 2.18 6.28
C ASN A 27 -6.53 2.94 7.40
N ASP A 28 -7.16 2.20 8.33
CA ASP A 28 -7.70 2.77 9.57
C ASP A 28 -6.55 3.07 10.56
N PRO A 29 -6.27 4.35 10.91
CA PRO A 29 -5.17 4.71 11.81
C PRO A 29 -5.42 4.28 13.27
N SER A 30 -6.67 3.97 13.62
CA SER A 30 -7.06 3.68 15.02
C SER A 30 -6.52 2.33 15.52
N LEU A 31 -6.19 1.39 14.63
CA LEU A 31 -5.70 0.06 15.00
C LEU A 31 -4.21 0.02 15.40
N MET A 32 -3.43 1.08 15.16
CA MET A 32 -1.99 1.12 15.50
C MET A 32 -1.68 1.78 16.84
N TYR A 33 -2.57 2.63 17.38
CA TYR A 33 -2.37 3.31 18.66
C TYR A 33 -2.85 2.49 19.89
N GLY A 34 -3.26 1.24 19.69
CA GLY A 34 -3.85 0.40 20.73
C GLY A 34 -2.88 -0.44 21.57
N PHE A 35 -1.56 -0.31 21.42
CA PHE A 35 -0.58 -1.05 22.24
C PHE A 35 0.12 -0.13 23.24
N SER A 36 -0.67 0.56 24.07
CA SER A 36 -0.14 1.17 25.29
C SER A 36 0.33 0.06 26.23
N SER A 37 1.65 -0.12 26.33
CA SER A 37 2.29 -1.04 27.29
C SER A 37 2.24 -0.54 28.75
N VAL A 38 1.32 0.38 29.06
CA VAL A 38 1.13 1.01 30.35
C VAL A 38 -0.31 0.77 30.77
N ASP A 39 -0.64 -0.50 31.06
CA ASP A 39 -1.71 -0.90 31.98
C ASP A 39 -1.59 -2.42 32.24
N MET A 40 -0.54 -2.78 32.96
CA MET A 40 -0.48 -4.02 33.74
C MET A 40 -0.04 -3.69 35.17
N VAL A 41 -0.60 -2.61 35.73
CA VAL A 41 -0.69 -2.45 37.19
C VAL A 41 -1.98 -3.15 37.63
N GLY A 42 -2.01 -4.47 37.47
CA GLY A 42 -2.99 -5.30 38.17
C GLY A 42 -2.56 -5.50 39.62
N PRO A 43 -3.48 -5.49 40.60
CA PRO A 43 -3.16 -5.60 42.02
C PRO A 43 -2.87 -7.05 42.39
N TYR A 44 -1.83 -7.66 41.81
CA TYR A 44 -1.29 -8.91 42.33
C TYR A 44 -0.15 -8.55 43.28
N ASN A 45 -0.56 -8.28 44.50
CA ASN A 45 0.27 -8.41 45.68
C ASN A 45 0.86 -9.83 45.70
N CYS A 46 2.07 -10.01 45.16
CA CYS A 46 2.81 -11.24 45.34
C CYS A 46 3.46 -11.24 46.73
N ASN A 47 2.64 -11.33 47.78
CA ASN A 47 3.05 -11.98 49.03
C ASN A 47 3.17 -13.47 48.75
N GLY A 48 4.18 -13.84 47.96
CA GLY A 48 4.67 -15.20 47.90
C GLY A 48 5.47 -15.45 49.17
N SER A 49 4.77 -15.71 50.28
CA SER A 49 5.34 -16.45 51.40
C SER A 49 5.78 -17.80 50.85
N GLY A 50 7.03 -17.86 50.40
CA GLY A 50 7.70 -19.12 50.12
C GLY A 50 7.91 -19.81 51.46
N THR A 51 6.91 -20.56 51.91
CA THR A 51 7.06 -21.48 53.04
C THR A 51 8.07 -22.54 52.63
N SER A 52 9.34 -22.30 52.96
CA SER A 52 10.38 -23.31 52.89
C SER A 52 10.15 -24.26 54.06
N ILE A 53 9.42 -25.35 53.79
CA ILE A 53 9.39 -26.52 54.68
C ILE A 53 10.80 -27.11 54.73
N ASN A 54 11.59 -26.65 55.71
CA ASN A 54 12.84 -27.30 56.07
C ASN A 54 12.51 -28.39 57.11
N SER A 55 12.39 -29.63 56.64
CA SER A 55 12.44 -30.80 57.51
C SER A 55 13.87 -31.00 58.03
N THR A 56 14.00 -30.91 59.36
CA THR A 56 14.92 -31.50 60.35
C THR A 56 16.43 -31.73 60.08
N PRO A 57 17.28 -31.71 61.14
CA PRO A 57 18.71 -31.42 61.02
C PRO A 57 19.61 -32.61 61.40
N GLU A 58 20.48 -33.08 60.50
CA GLU A 58 21.70 -33.81 60.88
C GLU A 58 22.81 -33.59 59.84
N GLY A 59 24.03 -33.29 60.31
CA GLY A 59 25.23 -33.19 59.47
C GLY A 59 25.66 -31.76 59.11
N THR A 60 26.77 -31.31 59.70
CA THR A 60 27.44 -30.02 59.42
C THR A 60 27.82 -29.80 57.95
N THR A 61 27.82 -30.85 57.13
CA THR A 61 28.06 -30.82 55.68
C THR A 61 26.86 -30.28 54.88
N ASP A 62 25.64 -30.46 55.37
CA ASP A 62 24.40 -30.19 54.64
C ASP A 62 24.06 -28.69 54.60
N ASN A 63 24.41 -27.95 55.67
CA ASN A 63 24.26 -26.50 55.73
C ASN A 63 25.16 -25.75 54.73
N ARG A 64 26.36 -26.27 54.42
CA ARG A 64 27.25 -25.66 53.42
C ARG A 64 26.74 -25.88 52.00
N ALA A 65 26.21 -27.07 51.72
CA ALA A 65 25.60 -27.40 50.43
C ALA A 65 24.30 -26.63 50.17
N ARG A 66 23.47 -26.44 51.20
CA ARG A 66 22.26 -25.59 51.15
C ARG A 66 22.60 -24.13 50.86
N ARG A 67 23.54 -23.53 51.60
CA ARG A 67 24.01 -22.14 51.36
C ARG A 67 24.58 -21.95 49.96
N SER A 68 25.34 -22.93 49.44
CA SER A 68 25.86 -22.90 48.07
C SER A 68 24.75 -22.95 47.02
N ASN A 69 23.72 -23.78 47.23
CA ASN A 69 22.54 -23.82 46.36
C ASN A 69 21.73 -22.52 46.39
N ASP A 70 21.57 -21.90 47.55
CA ASP A 70 20.88 -20.62 47.68
C ASP A 70 21.62 -19.51 46.95
N GLU A 71 22.94 -19.44 47.07
CA GLU A 71 23.75 -18.49 46.31
C GLU A 71 23.69 -18.74 44.81
N ARG A 72 23.71 -20.00 44.37
CA ARG A 72 23.52 -20.37 42.96
C ARG A 72 22.13 -19.95 42.47
N LYS A 73 21.08 -20.13 43.28
CA LYS A 73 19.71 -19.73 42.97
C LYS A 73 19.60 -18.21 42.84
N LYS A 74 20.19 -17.44 43.77
CA LYS A 74 20.25 -15.97 43.70
C LYS A 74 20.92 -15.49 42.41
N ARG A 75 22.09 -16.06 42.07
CA ARG A 75 22.79 -15.75 40.81
C ARG A 75 21.95 -16.07 39.57
N ARG A 76 21.26 -17.23 39.57
CA ARG A 76 20.37 -17.63 38.47
C ARG A 76 19.17 -16.69 38.32
N LEU A 77 18.56 -16.26 39.42
CA LEU A 77 17.45 -15.31 39.40
C LEU A 77 17.89 -13.95 38.87
N ALA A 78 19.04 -13.44 39.30
CA ALA A 78 19.58 -12.18 38.79
C ALA A 78 19.90 -12.26 37.28
N SER A 79 20.55 -13.34 36.85
CA SER A 79 20.86 -13.56 35.43
C SER A 79 19.61 -13.74 34.57
N ASN A 80 18.61 -14.50 35.05
CA ASN A 80 17.34 -14.69 34.34
C ASN A 80 16.54 -13.38 34.26
N ARG A 81 16.53 -12.59 35.33
CA ARG A 81 15.91 -11.26 35.33
C ARG A 81 16.53 -10.37 34.26
N GLU A 82 17.85 -10.33 34.19
CA GLU A 82 18.55 -9.53 33.19
C GLU A 82 18.35 -10.08 31.77
N SER A 83 18.36 -11.40 31.57
CA SER A 83 18.13 -12.00 30.25
C SER A 83 16.69 -11.79 29.77
N ALA A 84 15.70 -11.86 30.67
CA ALA A 84 14.31 -11.52 30.37
C ALA A 84 14.17 -10.03 30.00
N ARG A 85 14.81 -9.12 30.75
CA ARG A 85 14.85 -7.69 30.42
C ARG A 85 15.44 -7.44 29.03
N ARG A 86 16.61 -8.01 28.75
CA ARG A 86 17.27 -7.90 27.43
C ARG A 86 16.40 -8.47 26.31
N SER A 87 15.74 -9.60 26.55
CA SER A 87 14.82 -10.21 25.59
C SER A 87 13.64 -9.28 25.28
N ARG A 88 13.01 -8.69 26.30
CA ARG A 88 11.92 -7.71 26.14
C ARG A 88 12.38 -6.49 25.33
N VAL A 89 13.53 -5.90 25.67
CA VAL A 89 14.07 -4.74 24.95
C VAL A 89 14.34 -5.08 23.47
N ARG A 90 14.95 -6.24 23.18
CA ARG A 90 15.18 -6.67 21.79
C ARG A 90 13.88 -6.84 21.01
N LYS A 91 12.87 -7.47 21.61
CA LYS A 91 11.56 -7.64 20.97
C LYS A 91 10.87 -6.29 20.74
N GLN A 92 10.91 -5.39 21.73
CA GLN A 92 10.35 -4.05 21.60
C GLN A 92 11.00 -3.27 20.46
N ARG A 93 12.33 -3.34 20.34
CA ARG A 93 13.06 -2.73 19.22
C ARG A 93 12.60 -3.31 17.88
N ARG A 94 12.49 -4.64 17.76
CA ARG A 94 12.04 -5.28 16.52
C ARG A 94 10.60 -4.90 16.15
N LEU A 95 9.71 -4.76 17.15
CA LEU A 95 8.36 -4.25 16.93
C LEU A 95 8.38 -2.81 16.42
N GLY A 96 9.18 -1.94 17.04
CA GLY A 96 9.34 -0.56 16.58
C GLY A 96 9.88 -0.45 15.15
N GLU A 97 10.90 -1.24 14.82
CA GLU A 97 11.45 -1.33 13.46
C GLU A 97 10.39 -1.77 12.44
N LEU A 98 9.56 -2.76 12.76
CA LEU A 98 8.51 -3.24 11.87
C LEU A 98 7.36 -2.23 11.75
N SER A 99 6.97 -1.58 12.85
CA SER A 99 5.96 -0.51 12.83
C SER A 99 6.41 0.67 11.97
N ALA A 100 7.69 1.06 12.05
CA ALA A 100 8.25 2.11 11.20
C ALA A 100 8.20 1.72 9.71
N GLN A 101 8.56 0.48 9.37
CA GLN A 101 8.47 -0.03 7.99
C GLN A 101 7.04 -0.02 7.46
N VAL A 102 6.05 -0.40 8.29
CA VAL A 102 4.64 -0.38 7.90
C VAL A 102 4.17 1.05 7.62
N THR A 103 4.54 2.02 8.47
CA THR A 103 4.22 3.43 8.24
C THR A 103 4.86 3.95 6.96
N GLU A 104 6.14 3.67 6.73
CA GLU A 104 6.84 4.09 5.51
C GLU A 104 6.20 3.48 4.24
N LEU A 105 5.85 2.19 4.27
CA LEU A 105 5.16 1.53 3.16
C LEU A 105 3.77 2.12 2.90
N ARG A 106 3.05 2.52 3.94
CA ARG A 106 1.75 3.20 3.80
C ARG A 106 1.90 4.59 3.19
N ASP A 107 2.86 5.38 3.68
CA ASP A 107 3.11 6.73 3.18
C ASP A 107 3.60 6.72 1.73
N THR A 108 4.43 5.74 1.37
CA THR A 108 4.88 5.55 -0.02
C THR A 108 3.73 5.07 -0.91
N ASN A 109 2.91 4.14 -0.45
CA ASN A 109 1.72 3.69 -1.20
C ASN A 109 0.76 4.84 -1.48
N GLN A 110 0.45 5.67 -0.47
CA GLN A 110 -0.39 6.86 -0.65
C GLN A 110 0.18 7.84 -1.67
N ARG A 111 1.49 8.12 -1.61
CA ARG A 111 2.17 8.98 -2.60
C ARG A 111 2.06 8.42 -4.02
N LEU A 112 2.32 7.12 -4.19
CA LEU A 112 2.20 6.45 -5.49
C LEU A 112 0.77 6.48 -6.04
N LEU A 113 -0.24 6.35 -5.17
CA LEU A 113 -1.65 6.45 -5.58
C LEU A 113 -1.98 7.85 -6.12
N VAL A 114 -1.51 8.90 -5.45
CA VAL A 114 -1.70 10.28 -5.92
C VAL A 114 -1.03 10.50 -7.28
N GLU A 115 0.21 10.02 -7.43
CA GLU A 115 0.93 10.10 -8.71
C GLU A 115 0.22 9.32 -9.82
N LEU A 116 -0.26 8.11 -9.52
CA LEU A 116 -1.00 7.28 -10.46
C LEU A 116 -2.27 8.00 -10.95
N ASN A 117 -3.06 8.56 -10.04
CA ASN A 117 -4.27 9.29 -10.40
C ASN A 117 -3.97 10.52 -11.27
N HIS A 118 -2.88 11.24 -10.97
CA HIS A 118 -2.44 12.37 -11.80
C HIS A 118 -2.05 11.94 -13.21
N VAL A 119 -1.32 10.83 -13.34
CA VAL A 119 -0.95 10.26 -14.64
C VAL A 119 -2.18 9.80 -15.41
N ILE A 120 -3.14 9.13 -14.74
CA ILE A 120 -4.40 8.73 -15.35
C ILE A 120 -5.16 9.94 -15.88
N ALA A 121 -5.32 11.00 -15.07
CA ALA A 121 -6.03 12.22 -15.48
C ALA A 121 -5.35 12.93 -16.67
N LYS A 122 -4.02 12.96 -16.71
CA LYS A 122 -3.27 13.48 -17.86
C LYS A 122 -3.47 12.62 -19.10
N HIS A 123 -3.39 11.30 -18.94
CA HIS A 123 -3.55 10.35 -20.03
C HIS A 123 -4.96 10.45 -20.63
N THR A 124 -6.01 10.52 -19.81
CA THR A 124 -7.38 10.68 -20.30
C THR A 124 -7.55 11.98 -21.06
N ARG A 125 -6.99 13.10 -20.57
CA ARG A 125 -7.02 14.38 -21.31
C ARG A 125 -6.38 14.26 -22.69
N VAL A 126 -5.16 13.72 -22.75
CA VAL A 126 -4.44 13.51 -24.02
C VAL A 126 -5.17 12.52 -24.93
N ALA A 127 -5.84 11.51 -24.39
CA ALA A 127 -6.62 10.56 -25.16
C ALA A 127 -7.85 11.22 -25.81
N CYS A 128 -8.56 12.10 -25.08
CA CYS A 128 -9.70 12.84 -25.61
C CYS A 128 -9.23 13.88 -26.66
N GLU A 129 -8.15 14.63 -26.39
CA GLU A 129 -7.53 15.55 -27.38
C GLU A 129 -7.13 14.80 -28.67
N ASN A 130 -6.55 13.61 -28.57
CA ASN A 130 -6.21 12.79 -29.73
C ASN A 130 -7.44 12.27 -30.50
N ALA A 131 -8.55 12.02 -29.81
CA ALA A 131 -9.79 11.60 -30.45
C ALA A 131 -10.38 12.75 -31.28
N GLU A 132 -10.41 13.96 -30.72
CA GLU A 132 -10.85 15.19 -31.39
C GLU A 132 -10.01 15.47 -32.64
N LEU A 133 -8.67 15.43 -32.52
CA LEU A 133 -7.78 15.64 -33.67
C LEU A 133 -7.97 14.60 -34.78
N ARG A 134 -8.27 13.34 -34.43
CA ARG A 134 -8.56 12.29 -35.41
C ARG A 134 -9.88 12.50 -36.13
N GLU A 135 -10.88 13.02 -35.42
CA GLU A 135 -12.16 13.39 -36.02
C GLU A 135 -11.98 14.56 -37.00
N GLU A 136 -11.31 15.63 -36.58
CA GLU A 136 -11.00 16.78 -37.44
C GLU A 136 -10.20 16.36 -38.67
N ALA A 137 -9.19 15.48 -38.51
CA ALA A 137 -8.42 14.95 -39.62
C ALA A 137 -9.29 14.14 -40.60
N CYS A 138 -10.22 13.31 -40.12
CA CYS A 138 -11.12 12.58 -41.00
C CYS A 138 -12.06 13.54 -41.75
N ASP A 139 -12.57 14.58 -41.10
CA ASP A 139 -13.44 15.57 -41.74
C ASP A 139 -12.72 16.41 -42.79
N LEU A 140 -11.49 16.84 -42.51
CA LEU A 140 -10.65 17.51 -43.50
C LEU A 140 -10.35 16.58 -44.69
N GLN A 141 -10.07 15.30 -44.43
CA GLN A 141 -9.82 14.32 -45.49
C GLN A 141 -11.06 14.11 -46.38
N LYS A 142 -12.27 14.05 -45.80
CA LYS A 142 -13.53 14.01 -46.57
C LYS A 142 -13.67 15.23 -47.48
N ARG A 143 -13.47 16.43 -46.94
CA ARG A 143 -13.56 17.69 -47.70
C ARG A 143 -12.56 17.77 -48.85
N VAL A 144 -11.33 17.29 -48.64
CA VAL A 144 -10.31 17.23 -49.71
C VAL A 144 -10.73 16.25 -50.81
N ASN A 145 -11.27 15.09 -50.44
CA ASN A 145 -11.75 14.11 -51.41
C ASN A 145 -12.95 14.66 -52.22
N GLU A 146 -13.88 15.37 -51.59
CA GLU A 146 -15.01 16.03 -52.26
C GLU A 146 -14.53 17.05 -53.30
N MET A 147 -13.58 17.93 -52.94
CA MET A 147 -13.02 18.91 -53.90
C MET A 147 -12.19 18.26 -55.02
N GLY A 148 -11.59 17.09 -54.79
CA GLY A 148 -10.85 16.34 -55.81
C GLY A 148 -11.74 15.67 -56.87
N VAL A 149 -13.04 15.49 -56.59
CA VAL A 149 -14.00 14.86 -57.51
C VAL A 149 -14.61 15.86 -58.49
N GLU A 150 -14.72 17.14 -58.12
CA GLU A 150 -15.25 18.21 -58.99
C GLU A 150 -14.32 18.56 -60.17
N GLY A 151 -13.06 18.10 -60.17
CA GLY A 151 -12.11 18.32 -61.27
C GLY A 151 -12.21 17.33 -62.45
N ALA A 152 -13.11 16.34 -62.39
CA ALA A 152 -13.22 15.27 -63.39
C ALA A 152 -14.50 15.31 -64.25
N GLU A 153 -15.51 16.09 -63.87
CA GLU A 153 -16.83 16.11 -64.53
C GLU A 153 -16.94 17.14 -65.68
N ASP A 154 -15.95 18.01 -65.90
CA ASP A 154 -16.01 19.07 -66.94
C ASP A 154 -15.44 18.65 -68.31
N ALA A 155 -15.02 17.38 -68.49
CA ALA A 155 -14.40 16.91 -69.74
C ALA A 155 -15.35 16.18 -70.72
N THR A 156 -16.64 16.00 -70.40
CA THR A 156 -17.56 15.17 -71.23
C THR A 156 -18.72 15.91 -71.89
N ARG A 157 -18.81 17.25 -71.80
CA ARG A 157 -19.83 18.02 -72.53
C ARG A 157 -19.29 18.64 -73.81
N THR A 158 -19.19 17.82 -74.87
CA THR A 158 -19.13 18.33 -76.26
C THR A 158 -20.52 18.34 -76.90
N PRO A 159 -20.86 19.35 -77.72
CA PRO A 159 -22.24 19.71 -78.03
C PRO A 159 -22.82 18.98 -79.25
N LEU A 160 -24.15 18.92 -79.25
CA LEU A 160 -25.05 18.60 -80.36
C LEU A 160 -24.54 19.13 -81.72
N GLU A 161 -24.44 18.26 -82.72
CA GLU A 161 -24.39 18.69 -84.12
C GLU A 161 -25.60 18.13 -84.88
N VAL A 162 -26.30 19.07 -85.53
CA VAL A 162 -27.50 18.95 -86.33
C VAL A 162 -27.10 18.60 -87.76
N ALA A 163 -27.68 17.55 -88.34
CA ALA A 163 -27.97 17.41 -89.77
C ALA A 163 -28.97 16.27 -90.00
#